data_AF-A0A536STF3-F1
#
_entry.id   AF-A0A536STF3-F1
#
_cell.length_a   1.000
_cell.length_b   1.000
_cell.length_c   1.000
_cell.angle_alpha   90.00
_cell.angle_beta   90.00
_cell.angle_gamma   90.00
#
_symmetry.space_group_name_H-M   'P 1'
#
loop_
_entity.id
_entity.type
_entity.pdbx_description
1 polymer ?
#
loop_
_entity_poly.entity_id
_entity_poly.type
_entity_poly.pdbx_seq_one_letter_code
_entity_poly.pdbx_strand_id
1 'polypeptide(L)'
;SSRYLTQRALSLLHDAALTACDTTDAVRDSIIGNPAACHFDPAALQCGCASAPGTCLTAGQVQAAKRIYAGAIDPTDGRLLYPGLSPGSEPFWGAFATPGRPFPIPVSYYTWLVFGDSTWDWRTFDLSKPSDHRAYLESEARLTP
;
A
#
# COMPACT_ATOMS: atom_id res chain seq x y z
N SER A 1 -13.33 -7.47 -10.47
CA SER A 1 -12.01 -7.53 -11.13
C SER A 1 -10.92 -7.85 -10.12
N SER A 2 -9.82 -8.50 -10.54
CA SER A 2 -8.71 -8.86 -9.62
C SER A 2 -8.13 -7.63 -8.92
N ARG A 3 -7.80 -7.74 -7.63
CA ARG A 3 -7.15 -6.67 -6.84
C ARG A 3 -5.65 -6.91 -6.64
N TYR A 4 -5.15 -8.03 -7.14
CA TYR A 4 -3.77 -8.44 -6.92
C TYR A 4 -2.82 -7.67 -7.84
N LEU A 5 -1.83 -7.01 -7.26
CA LEU A 5 -0.74 -6.36 -7.98
C LEU A 5 0.31 -7.40 -8.35
N THR A 6 0.18 -7.95 -9.56
CA THR A 6 1.18 -8.86 -10.13
C THR A 6 2.50 -8.12 -10.37
N GLN A 7 3.60 -8.86 -10.60
CA GLN A 7 4.87 -8.23 -10.95
C GLN A 7 4.75 -7.30 -12.16
N ARG A 8 3.94 -7.68 -13.16
CA ARG A 8 3.67 -6.82 -14.32
C ARG A 8 2.93 -5.54 -13.95
N ALA A 9 1.95 -5.61 -13.05
CA ALA A 9 1.24 -4.43 -12.56
C ALA A 9 2.17 -3.49 -11.78
N LEU A 10 3.07 -4.04 -10.95
CA LEU A 10 4.08 -3.26 -10.22
C LEU A 10 5.05 -2.56 -11.17
N SER A 11 5.51 -3.23 -12.23
CA SER A 11 6.34 -2.59 -13.27
C SER A 11 5.60 -1.45 -13.98
N LEU A 12 4.33 -1.64 -14.35
CA LEU A 12 3.53 -0.57 -14.98
C LEU A 12 3.37 0.65 -14.06
N LEU A 13 3.13 0.42 -12.76
CA LEU A 13 3.05 1.50 -11.78
C LEU A 13 4.38 2.24 -11.64
N HIS A 14 5.49 1.51 -11.57
CA HIS A 14 6.83 2.10 -11.46
C HIS A 14 7.18 2.97 -12.67
N ASP A 15 7.00 2.42 -13.88
CA ASP A 15 7.29 3.13 -15.13
C ASP A 15 6.45 4.42 -15.25
N ALA A 16 5.19 4.37 -14.82
CA ALA A 16 4.29 5.52 -14.83
C ALA A 16 4.64 6.55 -13.75
N ALA A 17 5.05 6.11 -12.55
CA ALA A 17 5.53 7.00 -11.50
C ALA A 17 6.80 7.74 -11.92
N LEU A 18 7.77 7.03 -12.53
CA LEU A 18 8.96 7.64 -13.11
C LEU A 18 8.60 8.63 -14.22
N THR A 19 7.74 8.23 -15.16
CA THR A 19 7.30 9.12 -16.24
C THR A 19 6.64 10.40 -15.72
N ALA A 20 5.90 10.31 -14.62
CA ALA A 20 5.23 11.45 -14.02
C ALA A 20 6.18 12.35 -13.21
N CYS A 21 7.24 11.80 -12.62
CA CYS A 21 7.92 12.46 -11.50
C CYS A 21 9.45 12.53 -11.57
N ASP A 22 10.13 11.73 -12.41
CA ASP A 22 11.61 11.73 -12.59
C ASP A 22 12.13 13.15 -12.86
N THR A 23 11.56 13.85 -13.85
CA THR A 23 12.04 15.18 -14.25
C THR A 23 11.72 16.31 -13.27
N THR A 24 11.10 16.04 -12.12
CA THR A 24 10.72 17.09 -11.15
C THR A 24 11.93 17.68 -10.44
N ASP A 25 13.07 17.00 -10.45
CA ASP A 25 14.35 17.48 -9.90
C ASP A 25 15.32 18.03 -10.96
N ALA A 26 14.84 18.23 -12.19
CA ALA A 26 15.57 18.71 -13.37
C ALA A 26 16.63 17.76 -13.94
N VAL A 27 16.66 16.49 -13.51
CA VAL A 27 17.46 15.42 -14.10
C VAL A 27 16.52 14.33 -14.65
N ARG A 28 16.97 13.59 -15.66
CA ARG A 28 16.28 12.38 -16.15
C ARG A 28 17.22 11.20 -15.97
N ASP A 29 17.21 10.63 -14.79
CA ASP A 29 18.10 9.53 -14.40
C ASP A 29 17.33 8.28 -13.94
N SER A 30 16.00 8.27 -14.09
CA SER A 30 15.11 7.22 -13.61
C SER A 30 15.07 7.12 -12.08
N ILE A 31 15.28 8.24 -11.39
CA ILE A 31 15.15 8.38 -9.95
C ILE A 31 14.09 9.44 -9.67
N ILE A 32 13.25 9.22 -8.65
CA ILE A 32 12.34 10.27 -8.16
C ILE A 32 13.05 10.96 -6.99
N GLY A 33 13.72 12.07 -7.25
CA GLY A 33 14.50 12.79 -6.22
C GLY A 33 13.66 13.38 -5.09
N ASN A 34 12.40 13.73 -5.36
CA ASN A 34 11.44 14.18 -4.34
C ASN A 34 10.09 13.45 -4.46
N PRO A 35 9.95 12.24 -3.86
CA PRO A 35 8.71 11.48 -3.93
C PRO A 35 7.51 12.17 -3.27
N ALA A 36 7.74 13.08 -2.30
CA ALA A 36 6.66 13.81 -1.64
C ALA A 36 5.99 14.85 -2.56
N ALA A 37 6.70 15.33 -3.58
CA ALA A 37 6.16 16.20 -4.62
C ALA A 37 5.54 15.43 -5.81
N CYS A 38 5.64 14.11 -5.82
CA CYS A 38 5.11 13.28 -6.89
C CYS A 38 3.61 13.05 -6.70
N HIS A 39 2.79 13.60 -7.62
CA HIS A 39 1.33 13.49 -7.60
C HIS A 39 0.80 12.45 -8.61
N PHE A 40 1.55 11.38 -8.86
CA PHE A 40 1.13 10.28 -9.74
C PHE A 40 -0.17 9.63 -9.25
N ASP A 41 -1.20 9.55 -10.12
CA ASP A 41 -2.44 8.82 -9.86
C ASP A 41 -2.47 7.51 -10.69
N PRO A 42 -2.52 6.32 -10.04
CA PRO A 42 -2.66 5.02 -10.70
C PRO A 42 -3.89 4.86 -11.61
N ALA A 43 -4.90 5.72 -11.48
CA ALA A 43 -6.05 5.74 -12.38
C ALA A 43 -5.66 6.01 -13.84
N ALA A 44 -4.52 6.67 -14.08
CA ALA A 44 -3.95 6.85 -15.42
C ALA A 44 -3.64 5.52 -16.14
N LEU A 45 -3.46 4.43 -15.39
CA LEU A 45 -3.19 3.10 -15.93
C LEU A 45 -4.43 2.22 -16.07
N GLN A 46 -5.63 2.70 -15.73
CA GLN A 46 -6.82 1.86 -15.74
C GLN A 46 -7.15 1.37 -17.17
N CYS A 47 -7.40 0.07 -17.32
CA CYS A 47 -7.78 -0.51 -18.60
C CYS A 47 -9.06 0.13 -19.17
N GLY A 48 -9.00 0.53 -20.44
CA GLY A 48 -10.17 0.86 -21.25
C GLY A 48 -10.70 -0.37 -22.00
N CYS A 49 -11.79 -0.19 -22.76
CA CYS A 49 -12.46 -1.28 -23.47
C CYS A 49 -11.57 -2.00 -24.50
N ALA A 50 -10.57 -1.31 -25.07
CA ALA A 50 -9.68 -1.82 -26.11
C ALA A 50 -8.24 -2.07 -25.62
N SER A 51 -7.98 -2.03 -24.30
CA SER A 51 -6.62 -2.21 -23.78
C SER A 51 -6.16 -3.67 -23.93
N ALA A 52 -4.93 -3.85 -24.42
CA ALA A 52 -4.34 -5.17 -24.53
C ALA A 52 -4.06 -5.76 -23.12
N PRO A 53 -4.25 -7.07 -22.90
CA PRO A 53 -3.96 -7.70 -21.61
C PRO A 53 -2.52 -7.41 -21.15
N GLY A 54 -2.37 -7.04 -19.87
CA GLY A 54 -1.05 -6.80 -19.27
C GLY A 54 -0.38 -5.47 -19.65
N THR A 55 -1.10 -4.55 -20.31
CA THR A 55 -0.64 -3.19 -20.61
C THR A 55 -1.25 -2.11 -19.70
N CYS A 56 -2.20 -2.51 -18.85
CA CYS A 56 -3.00 -1.63 -18.00
C CYS A 56 -3.38 -2.36 -16.71
N LEU A 57 -3.94 -1.61 -15.77
CA LEU A 57 -4.44 -2.10 -14.50
C LEU A 57 -5.96 -2.27 -14.54
N THR A 58 -6.45 -3.38 -13.98
CA THR A 58 -7.88 -3.50 -13.73
C THR A 58 -8.31 -2.51 -12.64
N ALA A 59 -9.60 -2.15 -12.58
CA ALA A 59 -10.12 -1.26 -11.53
C ALA A 59 -9.77 -1.74 -10.11
N GLY A 60 -9.72 -3.05 -9.86
CA GLY A 60 -9.32 -3.59 -8.56
C GLY A 60 -7.85 -3.34 -8.22
N GLN A 61 -6.96 -3.42 -9.22
CA GLN A 61 -5.54 -3.12 -9.05
C GLN A 61 -5.29 -1.62 -8.84
N VAL A 62 -6.00 -0.76 -9.57
CA VAL A 62 -5.96 0.71 -9.35
C VAL A 62 -6.35 1.03 -7.91
N GLN A 63 -7.44 0.46 -7.42
CA GLN A 63 -7.90 0.67 -6.04
C GLN A 63 -6.93 0.11 -4.99
N ALA A 64 -6.24 -1.00 -5.29
CA ALA A 64 -5.20 -1.52 -4.41
C ALA A 64 -4.00 -0.57 -4.35
N ALA A 65 -3.51 -0.09 -5.50
CA ALA A 65 -2.40 0.86 -5.56
C ALA A 65 -2.73 2.17 -4.84
N LYS A 66 -3.93 2.74 -5.06
CA LYS A 66 -4.40 3.94 -4.35
C LYS A 66 -4.34 3.79 -2.84
N ARG A 67 -4.78 2.65 -2.29
CA ARG A 67 -4.71 2.39 -0.85
C ARG A 67 -3.28 2.29 -0.33
N ILE A 68 -2.38 1.65 -1.09
CA ILE A 68 -0.97 1.53 -0.70
C ILE A 68 -0.30 2.90 -0.68
N TYR A 69 -0.53 3.76 -1.68
CA TYR A 69 -0.01 5.13 -1.71
C TYR A 69 -0.63 6.06 -0.66
N ALA A 70 -1.90 5.84 -0.28
CA ALA A 70 -2.56 6.66 0.73
C ALA A 70 -2.11 6.35 2.16
N GLY A 71 -1.70 5.10 2.43
CA GLY A 71 -1.37 4.65 3.76
C GLY A 71 -2.60 4.24 4.58
N ALA A 72 -2.37 4.08 5.88
CA ALA A 72 -3.41 3.69 6.84
C ALA A 72 -3.91 4.91 7.60
N ILE A 73 -5.22 5.12 7.61
CA ILE A 73 -5.90 6.15 8.39
C ILE A 73 -6.72 5.51 9.51
N ASP A 74 -6.89 6.23 10.60
CA ASP A 74 -7.81 5.87 11.66
C ASP A 74 -9.25 6.10 11.16
N PRO A 75 -10.11 5.07 11.16
CA PRO A 75 -11.47 5.21 10.66
C PRO A 75 -12.37 6.05 11.56
N THR A 76 -11.96 6.35 12.79
CA THR A 76 -12.78 7.09 13.76
C THR A 76 -12.60 8.60 13.69
N ASP A 77 -11.37 9.07 13.49
CA ASP A 77 -11.03 10.50 13.47
C ASP A 77 -10.34 10.96 12.16
N GLY A 78 -10.00 10.02 11.27
CA GLY A 78 -9.37 10.29 9.99
C GLY A 78 -7.88 10.61 10.06
N ARG A 79 -7.23 10.53 11.22
CA ARG A 79 -5.79 10.81 11.34
C ARG A 79 -4.95 9.76 10.62
N LEU A 80 -3.79 10.17 10.10
CA LEU A 80 -2.83 9.24 9.50
C LEU A 80 -2.17 8.39 10.59
N LEU A 81 -2.27 7.07 10.47
CA LEU A 81 -1.62 6.12 11.37
C LEU A 81 -0.26 5.67 10.83
N TYR A 82 -0.23 5.38 9.53
CA TYR A 82 0.99 4.98 8.84
C TYR A 82 1.02 5.61 7.46
N PRO A 83 2.13 6.25 7.05
CA PRO A 83 2.22 6.85 5.73
C PRO A 83 2.13 5.77 4.64
N GLY A 84 1.62 6.16 3.48
CA GLY A 84 1.66 5.29 2.31
C GLY A 84 3.07 5.08 1.78
N LEU A 85 3.24 4.06 0.95
CA LEU A 85 4.51 3.83 0.28
C LEU A 85 4.72 4.90 -0.80
N SER A 86 5.95 5.37 -0.96
CA SER A 86 6.24 6.46 -1.90
C SER A 86 6.21 6.00 -3.36
N PRO A 87 5.82 6.87 -4.32
CA PRO A 87 6.06 6.66 -5.73
C PRO A 87 7.53 6.32 -6.02
N GLY A 88 7.78 5.36 -6.90
CA GLY A 88 9.10 4.84 -7.22
C GLY A 88 9.49 3.58 -6.42
N SER A 89 8.78 3.27 -5.32
CA SER A 89 9.08 2.10 -4.48
C SER A 89 8.37 0.80 -4.92
N GLU A 90 7.58 0.84 -5.98
CA GLU A 90 6.72 -0.26 -6.45
C GLU A 90 7.45 -1.57 -6.72
N PRO A 91 8.71 -1.59 -7.21
CA PRO A 91 9.46 -2.83 -7.37
C PRO A 91 9.60 -3.65 -6.09
N PHE A 92 9.56 -3.00 -4.92
CA PHE A 92 9.69 -3.66 -3.61
C PHE A 92 8.35 -4.09 -3.01
N TRP A 93 7.23 -3.67 -3.58
CA TRP A 93 5.90 -3.95 -3.01
C TRP A 93 5.53 -5.42 -3.07
N GLY A 94 6.11 -6.18 -4.01
CA GLY A 94 5.88 -7.63 -4.11
C GLY A 94 6.21 -8.38 -2.83
N ALA A 95 7.18 -7.90 -2.04
CA ALA A 95 7.54 -8.47 -0.74
C ALA A 95 6.42 -8.37 0.30
N PHE A 96 5.53 -7.39 0.17
CA PHE A 96 4.44 -7.10 1.11
C PHE A 96 3.05 -7.44 0.56
N ALA A 97 2.90 -7.46 -0.77
CA ALA A 97 1.62 -7.61 -1.46
C ALA A 97 1.39 -9.01 -2.07
N THR A 98 2.21 -10.01 -1.71
CA THR A 98 2.03 -11.39 -2.19
C THR A 98 0.78 -12.04 -1.55
N PRO A 99 -0.18 -12.53 -2.35
CA PRO A 99 -1.41 -13.14 -1.84
C PRO A 99 -1.10 -14.37 -1.00
N GLY A 100 -1.71 -14.42 0.18
CA GLY A 100 -1.54 -15.55 1.10
C GLY A 100 -0.20 -15.60 1.82
N ARG A 101 0.72 -14.66 1.57
CA ARG A 101 2.01 -14.55 2.25
C ARG A 101 2.17 -13.15 2.84
N PRO A 102 1.56 -12.88 4.01
CA PRO A 102 1.70 -11.57 4.64
C PRO A 102 3.14 -11.32 5.07
N PHE A 103 3.51 -10.05 5.19
CA PHE A 103 4.80 -9.68 5.75
C PHE A 103 4.85 -10.09 7.24
N PRO A 104 5.86 -10.88 7.68
CA PRO A 104 5.81 -11.55 8.99
C PRO A 104 5.96 -10.59 10.17
N ILE A 105 6.60 -9.42 9.98
CA ILE A 105 6.87 -8.48 11.07
C ILE A 105 5.54 -7.91 11.64
N PRO A 106 4.65 -7.29 10.84
CA PRO A 106 3.34 -6.86 11.33
C PRO A 106 2.52 -8.00 11.90
N VAL A 107 2.49 -9.18 11.24
CA VAL A 107 1.73 -10.32 11.76
C VAL A 107 2.20 -10.70 13.16
N SER A 108 3.51 -10.80 13.37
CA SER A 108 4.08 -11.13 14.68
C SER A 108 3.79 -10.04 15.73
N TYR A 109 3.93 -8.76 15.35
CA TYR A 109 3.61 -7.64 16.23
C TYR A 109 2.14 -7.71 16.70
N TYR A 110 1.21 -7.91 15.77
CA TYR A 110 -0.21 -7.97 16.09
C TYR A 110 -0.57 -9.21 16.91
N THR A 111 -0.07 -10.39 16.55
CA THR A 111 -0.28 -11.63 17.30
C THR A 111 0.17 -11.50 18.75
N TRP A 112 1.40 -11.02 19.00
CA TRP A 112 2.02 -11.11 20.33
C TRP A 112 1.84 -9.86 21.18
N LEU A 113 1.81 -8.66 20.59
CA LEU A 113 1.87 -7.40 21.33
C LEU A 113 0.57 -6.61 21.30
N VAL A 114 -0.17 -6.66 20.18
CA VAL A 114 -1.48 -5.99 20.06
C VAL A 114 -2.56 -6.84 20.71
N PHE A 115 -2.73 -8.08 20.24
CA PHE A 115 -3.79 -8.98 20.68
C PHE A 115 -3.35 -9.95 21.79
N GLY A 116 -2.06 -10.28 21.87
CA GLY A 116 -1.55 -11.26 22.85
C GLY A 116 -2.17 -12.65 22.67
N ASP A 117 -2.56 -13.01 21.44
CA ASP A 117 -3.26 -14.24 21.10
C ASP A 117 -2.53 -14.96 19.96
N SER A 118 -1.89 -16.09 20.28
CA SER A 118 -1.15 -16.92 19.31
C SER A 118 -2.04 -17.58 18.25
N THR A 119 -3.36 -17.59 18.46
CA THR A 119 -4.35 -18.15 17.53
C THR A 119 -5.00 -17.09 16.65
N TRP A 120 -4.65 -15.81 16.84
CA TRP A 120 -5.18 -14.71 16.05
C TRP A 120 -4.88 -14.86 14.56
N ASP A 121 -5.92 -14.74 13.73
CA ASP A 121 -5.80 -14.75 12.26
C ASP A 121 -5.82 -13.31 11.72
N TRP A 122 -4.69 -12.90 11.13
CA TRP A 122 -4.52 -11.58 10.51
C TRP A 122 -5.57 -11.25 9.45
N ARG A 123 -6.22 -12.25 8.85
CA ARG A 123 -7.30 -12.04 7.87
C ARG A 123 -8.58 -11.48 8.48
N THR A 124 -8.74 -11.63 9.79
CA THR A 124 -9.91 -11.16 10.52
C THR A 124 -9.76 -9.72 11.02
N PHE A 125 -8.54 -9.19 10.97
CA PHE A 125 -8.22 -7.82 11.37
C PHE A 125 -9.01 -6.81 10.55
N ASP A 126 -9.65 -5.88 11.26
CA ASP A 126 -10.37 -4.78 10.65
C ASP A 126 -10.39 -3.60 11.62
N LEU A 127 -9.61 -2.56 11.30
CA LEU A 127 -9.48 -1.38 12.12
C LEU A 127 -10.81 -0.62 12.32
N SER A 128 -11.83 -0.86 11.49
CA SER A 128 -13.17 -0.29 11.70
C SER A 128 -13.98 -1.00 12.78
N LYS A 129 -13.57 -2.20 13.20
CA LYS A 129 -14.20 -2.91 14.32
C LYS A 129 -13.78 -2.29 15.64
N PRO A 130 -14.72 -1.95 16.55
CA PRO A 130 -14.40 -1.33 17.83
C PRO A 130 -13.42 -2.13 18.70
N SER A 131 -13.45 -3.47 18.63
CA SER A 131 -12.52 -4.35 19.35
C SER A 131 -11.08 -4.20 18.86
N ASP A 132 -10.89 -4.24 17.55
CA ASP A 132 -9.58 -4.23 16.91
C ASP A 132 -8.96 -2.83 17.00
N HIS A 133 -9.78 -1.79 16.82
CA HIS A 133 -9.39 -0.39 17.01
C HIS A 133 -8.92 -0.14 18.45
N ARG A 134 -9.68 -0.62 19.44
CA ARG A 134 -9.30 -0.50 20.85
C ARG A 134 -7.99 -1.23 21.14
N ALA A 135 -7.86 -2.47 20.69
CA ALA A 135 -6.63 -3.24 20.89
C ALA A 135 -5.42 -2.52 20.29
N TYR A 136 -5.56 -1.95 19.08
CA TYR A 136 -4.54 -1.12 18.45
C TYR A 136 -4.18 0.10 19.31
N LEU A 137 -5.16 0.93 19.70
CA LEU A 137 -4.89 2.13 20.50
C LEU A 137 -4.25 1.83 21.85
N GLU A 138 -4.72 0.79 22.54
CA GLU A 138 -4.13 0.34 23.80
C GLU A 138 -2.68 -0.14 23.60
N SER A 139 -2.38 -0.78 22.46
CA SER A 139 -1.01 -1.19 22.14
C SER A 139 -0.09 0.00 21.89
N GLU A 140 -0.55 1.01 21.15
CA GLU A 140 0.21 2.24 20.89
C GLU A 140 0.52 2.98 22.20
N ALA A 141 -0.48 3.10 23.09
CA ALA A 141 -0.29 3.73 24.40
C ALA A 141 0.71 3.00 25.31
N ARG A 142 0.90 1.69 25.10
CA ARG A 142 1.84 0.86 25.89
C ARG A 142 3.25 0.79 25.28
N LEU A 143 3.35 0.78 23.95
CA LEU A 143 4.56 0.37 23.22
C LEU A 143 5.28 1.53 22.54
N THR A 144 4.57 2.64 22.29
CA THR A 144 5.17 3.83 21.69
C THR A 144 5.89 4.65 22.78
N PRO A 145 7.16 5.08 22.55
CA PRO A 145 7.97 5.79 23.54
C PRO A 145 7.38 7.12 24.03
#